data_AF-A0AAU1HR80-F1
#
_entry.id   AF-A0AAU1HR80-F1
#
_cell.length_a   1.000
_cell.length_b   1.000
_cell.length_c   1.000
_cell.angle_alpha   90.00
_cell.angle_beta   90.00
_cell.angle_gamma   90.00
#
_symmetry.space_group_name_H-M   'P 1'
#
loop_
_entity.id
_entity.type
_entity.pdbx_description
1 polymer ?
#
loop_
_entity_poly.entity_id
_entity_poly.type
_entity_poly.pdbx_seq_one_letter_code
_entity_poly.pdbx_strand_id
1 'polypeptide(L)' 'MTTEATTWPYLTPHQTRDHEPTPYELKLARTLEEIFTHDSHELADVVAGLNARQVRTPSSEPWTEETFRSEMHRLGA' A
#
# COMPACT_ATOMS: atom_id res chain seq x y z
N MET A 1 30.44 7.28 18.20
CA MET A 1 29.50 6.15 18.27
C MET A 1 29.02 5.92 16.85
N THR A 2 29.49 4.86 16.20
CA THR A 2 29.19 4.56 14.80
C THR A 2 28.18 3.43 14.81
N THR A 3 26.95 3.70 14.41
CA THR A 3 25.89 2.69 14.28
C THR A 3 26.19 1.89 13.01
N GLU A 4 26.73 0.68 13.15
CA GLU A 4 26.80 -0.25 12.02
C GLU A 4 25.38 -0.67 11.64
N ALA A 5 25.01 -0.41 10.39
CA ALA A 5 23.78 -0.93 9.82
C ALA A 5 23.93 -2.45 9.68
N THR A 6 23.12 -3.22 10.41
CA THR A 6 23.04 -4.67 10.27
C THR A 6 22.67 -5.04 8.82
N THR A 7 23.67 -5.31 8.00
CA THR A 7 23.48 -5.92 6.68
C THR A 7 23.10 -7.39 6.92
N TRP A 8 21.82 -7.71 6.78
CA TRP A 8 21.38 -9.10 6.70
C TRP A 8 21.79 -9.64 5.32
N PRO A 9 22.73 -10.60 5.23
CA PRO A 9 23.30 -11.02 3.94
C PRO A 9 22.34 -11.79 3.02
N TYR A 10 21.05 -11.94 3.39
CA TYR A 10 20.11 -12.84 2.71
C TYR A 10 18.73 -12.26 2.40
N LEU A 11 18.47 -10.98 2.69
CA LEU A 11 17.20 -10.34 2.32
C LEU A 11 17.42 -9.41 1.13
N THR A 12 17.63 -9.99 -0.06
CA THR A 12 17.49 -9.24 -1.30
C THR A 12 15.99 -9.12 -1.61
N PRO A 13 15.41 -7.90 -1.61
CA PRO A 13 14.00 -7.73 -1.91
C PRO A 13 13.71 -8.16 -3.35
N HIS A 14 12.88 -9.18 -3.54
CA HIS A 14 12.35 -9.56 -4.84
C HIS A 14 11.05 -8.77 -5.07
N GLN A 15 11.17 -7.56 -5.64
CA GLN A 15 10.07 -6.64 -5.90
C GLN A 15 10.17 -6.11 -7.34
N THR A 16 9.03 -5.86 -7.99
CA THR A 16 8.94 -5.23 -9.33
C THR A 16 9.09 -3.70 -9.28
N ARG A 17 9.37 -3.14 -8.11
CA ARG A 17 9.51 -1.71 -7.87
C ARG A 17 10.73 -1.11 -8.59
N ASP A 18 10.48 -0.14 -9.46
CA ASP A 18 11.52 0.59 -10.20
C ASP A 18 11.91 1.95 -9.59
N HIS A 19 11.20 2.42 -8.56
CA HIS A 19 11.50 3.69 -7.88
C HIS A 19 11.25 3.64 -6.37
N GLU A 20 11.73 4.63 -5.62
CA GLU A 20 11.40 4.73 -4.19
C GLU A 20 9.91 5.06 -4.00
N PRO A 21 9.20 4.48 -3.01
CA PRO A 21 7.79 4.75 -2.79
C PRO A 21 7.52 6.23 -2.58
N THR A 22 6.53 6.74 -3.30
CA THR A 22 6.03 8.11 -3.14
C THR A 22 5.31 8.27 -1.81
N PRO A 23 5.12 9.51 -1.31
CA PRO A 23 4.31 9.75 -0.10
C PRO A 23 2.89 9.19 -0.20
N TYR A 24 2.31 9.18 -1.40
CA TYR A 24 1.01 8.58 -1.68
C TYR A 24 1.05 7.06 -1.47
N GLU A 25 2.00 6.36 -2.07
CA GLU A 25 2.16 4.90 -1.95
C GLU A 25 2.44 4.47 -0.52
N LEU A 26 3.27 5.22 0.22
CA LEU A 26 3.52 4.97 1.64
C LEU A 26 2.25 5.13 2.48
N LYS A 27 1.46 6.17 2.22
CA LYS A 27 0.18 6.37 2.90
C LYS A 27 -0.81 5.25 2.59
N LEU A 28 -0.91 4.86 1.32
CA LEU A 28 -1.77 3.77 0.89
C LEU A 28 -1.36 2.46 1.57
N ALA A 29 -0.07 2.10 1.53
CA ALA A 29 0.45 0.89 2.17
C ALA A 29 0.16 0.84 3.67
N ARG A 30 0.46 1.91 4.41
CA ARG A 30 0.17 1.97 5.86
C ARG A 30 -1.32 1.85 6.17
N THR A 31 -2.17 2.45 5.34
CA THR A 31 -3.63 2.32 5.53
C THR A 31 -4.10 0.89 5.25
N LEU A 32 -3.54 0.23 4.23
CA LEU A 32 -3.86 -1.16 3.94
C LEU A 32 -3.41 -2.10 5.07
N GLU A 33 -2.21 -1.89 5.63
CA GLU A 33 -1.73 -2.63 6.80
C GLU A 33 -2.69 -2.49 7.99
N GLU A 34 -3.16 -1.28 8.27
CA GLU A 34 -4.14 -1.02 9.34
C GLU A 34 -5.48 -1.69 9.09
N ILE A 35 -5.98 -1.66 7.85
CA ILE A 35 -7.23 -2.31 7.45
C ILE A 35 -7.11 -3.82 7.63
N PHE A 36 -6.10 -4.47 7.05
CA PHE A 36 -5.92 -5.92 7.17
C PHE A 36 -5.70 -6.37 8.62
N THR A 37 -5.21 -5.48 9.49
CA THR A 37 -5.05 -5.78 10.91
C THR A 37 -6.40 -5.83 11.67
N HIS A 38 -7.39 -5.02 11.29
CA HIS A 38 -8.60 -4.79 12.09
C HIS A 38 -9.91 -5.21 11.41
N ASP A 39 -9.95 -5.13 10.09
CA ASP A 39 -11.12 -5.38 9.25
C ASP A 39 -11.00 -6.78 8.60
N SER A 40 -12.07 -7.28 7.96
CA SER A 40 -11.99 -8.52 7.19
C SER A 40 -11.16 -8.35 5.91
N HIS A 41 -10.69 -9.49 5.37
CA HIS A 41 -9.65 -9.53 4.33
C HIS A 41 -10.22 -9.59 2.90
N GLU A 42 -11.50 -9.27 2.73
CA GLU A 42 -12.16 -9.26 1.42
C GLU A 42 -12.01 -7.89 0.75
N LEU A 43 -12.07 -7.86 -0.58
CA LEU A 43 -11.87 -6.62 -1.35
C LEU A 43 -12.88 -5.52 -0.98
N ALA A 44 -14.12 -5.89 -0.71
CA ALA A 44 -15.16 -4.94 -0.31
C ALA A 44 -14.81 -4.23 1.01
N ASP A 45 -14.21 -4.95 1.96
CA ASP A 45 -13.81 -4.43 3.26
C ASP A 45 -12.62 -3.48 3.14
N VAL A 46 -11.68 -3.80 2.24
CA VAL A 46 -10.57 -2.91 1.90
C VAL A 46 -11.07 -1.59 1.35
N VAL A 47 -11.99 -1.63 0.38
CA VAL A 47 -12.59 -0.43 -0.21
C VAL A 47 -13.35 0.38 0.84
N ALA A 48 -14.14 -0.27 1.69
CA ALA A 48 -14.85 0.38 2.79
C ALA A 48 -13.88 1.03 3.78
N GLY A 49 -12.83 0.32 4.18
CA GLY A 49 -11.82 0.77 5.13
C GLY A 49 -11.02 1.97 4.63
N LEU A 50 -10.65 1.99 3.35
CA LEU A 50 -9.97 3.13 2.72
C LEU A 50 -10.87 4.37 2.69
N ASN A 51 -12.14 4.18 2.31
CA ASN A 51 -13.11 5.28 2.23
C ASN A 51 -13.46 5.85 3.61
N ALA A 52 -13.61 5.01 4.63
CA ALA A 52 -13.86 5.42 6.01
C ALA A 52 -12.71 6.27 6.57
N ARG A 53 -11.48 5.93 6.21
CA ARG A 53 -10.25 6.66 6.60
C ARG A 53 -9.93 7.85 5.68
N GLN A 54 -10.85 8.20 4.77
CA GLN A 54 -10.71 9.31 3.81
C GLN A 54 -9.45 9.24 2.94
N VAL A 55 -8.96 8.03 2.68
CA VAL A 55 -7.97 7.81 1.64
C VAL A 55 -8.70 7.84 0.30
N ARG A 56 -8.16 8.62 -0.63
CA ARG A 56 -8.72 8.80 -1.98
C ARG A 56 -7.80 8.18 -3.02
N THR A 57 -8.35 7.92 -4.19
CA THR A 57 -7.58 7.57 -5.39
C THR A 57 -6.58 8.69 -5.73
N PRO A 58 -5.62 8.44 -6.64
CA PRO A 58 -4.77 9.51 -7.17
C PRO A 58 -5.57 10.65 -7.83
N SER A 59 -6.75 10.35 -8.38
CA SER A 59 -7.72 11.32 -8.93
C SER A 59 -8.54 12.06 -7.87
N SER A 60 -8.29 11.82 -6.58
CA SER A 60 -9.05 12.38 -5.43
C SER A 60 -10.51 11.89 -5.33
N GLU A 61 -10.84 10.76 -5.94
CA GLU A 61 -12.16 10.13 -5.91
C GLU A 61 -12.27 9.10 -4.77
N PRO A 62 -13.49 8.77 -4.31
CA PRO A 62 -13.71 7.61 -3.45
C PRO A 62 -13.30 6.31 -4.15
N TRP A 63 -12.88 5.33 -3.35
CA TRP A 63 -12.51 4.01 -3.88
C TRP A 63 -13.75 3.22 -4.29
N THR A 64 -13.63 2.51 -5.41
CA THR A 64 -14.47 1.38 -5.81
C THR A 64 -13.56 0.15 -5.96
N GLU A 65 -14.13 -1.04 -6.02
CA GLU A 65 -13.32 -2.24 -6.27
C GLU A 65 -12.57 -2.19 -7.61
N GLU A 66 -13.17 -1.56 -8.62
CA GLU A 66 -12.57 -1.41 -9.94
C GLU A 66 -11.37 -0.47 -9.91
N THR A 67 -11.53 0.71 -9.30
CA THR A 67 -10.42 1.68 -9.20
C THR A 67 -9.30 1.13 -8.31
N PHE A 68 -9.62 0.36 -7.27
CA PHE A 68 -8.64 -0.35 -6.47
C PHE A 68 -7.83 -1.36 -7.29
N ARG A 69 -8.50 -2.25 -8.03
CA ARG A 69 -7.80 -3.25 -8.86
C ARG A 69 -6.94 -2.60 -9.94
N SER A 70 -7.44 -1.53 -10.58
CA SER A 70 -6.68 -0.75 -11.56
C SER A 70 -5.40 -0.18 -10.96
N GLU A 71 -5.50 0.40 -9.76
CA GLU A 71 -4.32 0.96 -9.08
C GLU A 71 -3.34 -0.12 -8.64
N MET A 72 -3.81 -1.23 -8.07
CA MET A 72 -2.93 -2.34 -7.69
C MET A 72 -2.22 -2.95 -8.91
N HIS A 73 -2.89 -3.01 -10.06
CA HIS A 73 -2.27 -3.42 -11.31
C HIS A 73 -1.20 -2.43 -11.76
N ARG A 74 -1.47 -1.12 -11.71
CA ARG A 74 -0.51 -0.06 -12.05
C ARG A 74 0.73 -0.07 -11.15
N LEU A 75 0.56 -0.33 -9.85
CA LEU A 75 1.64 -0.35 -8.86
C LEU A 75 2.44 -1.65 -8.87
N GLY A 76 1.84 -2.76 -9.33
CA GLY A 76 2.49 -4.06 -9.40
C GLY A 76 3.13 -4.41 -10.74
N ALA A 77 2.78 -3.68 -11.81
CA ALA A 77 3.34 -3.81 -13.16
C ALA A 77 4.78 -3.28 -13.22
#